data_AF-A0A8T4Z5N0-F1
#
_entry.id   AF-A0A8T4Z5N0-F1
#
_cell.length_a   1.000
_cell.length_b   1.000
_cell.length_c   1.000
_cell.angle_alpha   90.00
_cell.angle_beta   90.00
_cell.angle_gamma   90.00
#
_symmetry.space_group_name_H-M   'P 1'
#
loop_
_entity.id
_entity.type
_entity.pdbx_description
1 polymer ?
#
loop_
_entity_poly.entity_id
_entity_poly.type
_entity_poly.pdbx_seq_one_letter_code
_entity_poly.pdbx_strand_id
1 'polypeptide(L)'
;MGKEELLDILNQSISRELAVSIQYMWHHVMAKGIESAEVEDIFREVAIQEMKHAERFAERLDYLGGEPTTKPSPIVTGGSVQKMLQDDMNAEEEA
;
A
#
# COMPACT_ATOMS: atom_id res chain seq x y z
N MET A 1 -9.68 -15.31 18.59
CA MET A 1 -9.97 -14.08 17.84
C MET A 1 -11.48 -13.88 17.80
N GLY A 2 -11.97 -12.76 18.30
CA GLY A 2 -13.40 -12.40 18.27
C GLY A 2 -13.84 -11.89 16.89
N LYS A 3 -15.15 -11.78 16.66
CA LYS A 3 -15.68 -11.20 15.41
C LYS A 3 -15.20 -9.75 15.24
N GLU A 4 -15.35 -8.91 16.27
CA GLU A 4 -14.92 -7.50 16.24
C GLU A 4 -13.43 -7.37 15.97
N GLU A 5 -12.60 -8.16 16.65
CA GLU A 5 -11.15 -8.21 16.44
C GLU A 5 -10.78 -8.57 15.00
N LEU A 6 -11.49 -9.51 14.36
CA LEU A 6 -11.28 -9.84 12.95
C LEU A 6 -11.67 -8.69 12.02
N LEU A 7 -12.79 -7.99 12.27
CA LEU A 7 -13.20 -6.84 11.46
C LEU A 7 -12.17 -5.71 11.56
N ASP A 8 -11.66 -5.44 12.76
CA ASP A 8 -10.63 -4.44 13.00
C ASP A 8 -9.33 -4.77 12.26
N ILE A 9 -8.88 -6.02 12.31
CA ILE A 9 -7.67 -6.46 11.59
C ILE A 9 -7.85 -6.25 10.08
N LEU A 10 -8.98 -6.66 9.51
CA LEU A 10 -9.26 -6.45 8.09
C LEU A 10 -9.26 -4.96 7.73
N ASN A 11 -9.85 -4.11 8.58
CA ASN A 11 -9.89 -2.68 8.36
C ASN A 11 -8.49 -2.03 8.42
N GLN A 12 -7.66 -2.50 9.35
CA GLN A 12 -6.25 -2.08 9.44
C GLN A 12 -5.45 -2.54 8.22
N SER A 13 -5.68 -3.77 7.73
CA SER A 13 -5.05 -4.26 6.50
C SER A 13 -5.42 -3.36 5.31
N ILE A 14 -6.70 -3.01 5.12
CA ILE A 14 -7.13 -2.08 4.06
C ILE A 14 -6.38 -0.74 4.16
N SER A 15 -6.31 -0.16 5.36
CA SER A 15 -5.57 1.10 5.61
C SER A 15 -4.09 0.99 5.20
N ARG A 16 -3.43 -0.13 5.51
CA ARG A 16 -2.03 -0.36 5.16
C ARG A 16 -1.86 -0.55 3.65
N GLU A 17 -2.62 -1.42 3.02
CA GLU A 17 -2.56 -1.68 1.58
C GLU A 17 -2.81 -0.41 0.73
N LEU A 18 -3.75 0.43 1.17
CA LEU A 18 -3.98 1.74 0.54
C LEU A 18 -2.74 2.64 0.66
N ALA A 19 -2.08 2.67 1.81
CA ALA A 19 -0.86 3.46 2.01
C ALA A 19 0.28 2.96 1.13
N VAL A 20 0.53 1.65 1.10
CA VAL A 20 1.58 1.03 0.28
C VAL A 20 1.32 1.30 -1.21
N SER A 21 0.07 1.13 -1.67
CA SER A 21 -0.32 1.43 -3.05
C SER A 21 -0.05 2.89 -3.43
N ILE A 22 -0.45 3.84 -2.58
CA ILE A 22 -0.24 5.27 -2.83
C ILE A 22 1.26 5.60 -2.79
N GLN A 23 2.02 5.01 -1.86
CA GLN A 23 3.45 5.25 -1.71
C GLN A 23 4.21 4.85 -2.97
N TYR A 24 4.05 3.60 -3.40
CA TYR A 24 4.66 3.08 -4.63
C TYR A 24 4.25 3.89 -5.86
N MET A 25 2.98 4.29 -5.96
CA MET A 25 2.53 5.10 -7.10
C MET A 25 3.18 6.49 -7.10
N TRP A 26 3.39 7.10 -5.93
CA TRP A 26 4.05 8.39 -5.84
C TRP A 26 5.56 8.25 -6.10
N HIS A 27 6.20 7.17 -5.66
CA HIS A 27 7.58 6.87 -6.00
C HIS A 27 7.75 6.61 -7.50
N HIS A 28 6.84 5.88 -8.13
CA HIS A 28 6.77 5.75 -9.59
C HIS A 28 6.79 7.13 -10.28
N VAL A 29 5.92 8.05 -9.85
CA VAL A 29 5.81 9.40 -10.44
C VAL A 29 7.02 10.29 -10.13
N MET A 30 7.64 10.13 -8.95
CA MET A 30 8.69 11.01 -8.44
C MET A 30 10.10 10.52 -8.79
N ALA A 31 10.28 9.26 -9.14
CA ALA A 31 11.57 8.69 -9.51
C ALA A 31 12.12 9.40 -10.75
N LYS A 32 13.39 9.83 -10.67
CA LYS A 32 14.06 10.61 -11.72
C LYS A 32 15.49 10.11 -11.90
N GLY A 33 15.99 10.23 -13.13
CA GLY A 33 17.38 9.94 -13.48
C GLY A 33 17.54 8.61 -14.22
N ILE A 34 18.78 8.26 -14.56
CA ILE A 34 19.06 6.99 -15.26
C ILE A 34 18.73 5.79 -14.37
N GLU A 35 18.98 5.92 -13.06
CA GLU A 35 18.72 4.87 -12.07
C GLU A 35 17.23 4.56 -11.88
N SER A 36 16.31 5.47 -12.26
CA SER A 36 14.87 5.20 -12.15
C SER A 36 14.33 4.33 -13.27
N ALA A 37 15.00 4.26 -14.42
CA ALA A 37 14.49 3.57 -15.60
C ALA A 37 14.25 2.07 -15.39
N GLU A 38 14.99 1.44 -14.47
CA GLU A 38 14.85 0.02 -14.16
C GLU A 38 13.74 -0.27 -13.13
N VAL A 39 13.34 0.71 -12.33
CA VAL A 39 12.42 0.53 -11.20
C VAL A 39 11.06 1.22 -11.39
N GLU A 40 10.96 2.17 -12.33
CA GLU A 40 9.76 2.97 -12.54
C GLU A 40 8.54 2.09 -12.87
N ASP A 41 8.68 1.11 -13.76
CA ASP A 41 7.58 0.20 -14.12
C ASP A 41 7.26 -0.77 -12.98
N ILE A 42 8.27 -1.22 -12.22
CA ILE A 42 8.08 -2.07 -11.05
C ILE A 42 7.24 -1.35 -10.00
N PHE A 43 7.58 -0.09 -9.67
CA PHE A 43 6.81 0.71 -8.72
C PHE A 43 5.35 0.85 -9.13
N ARG A 44 5.08 1.10 -10.43
CA ARG A 44 3.72 1.18 -10.93
C ARG A 44 2.97 -0.15 -10.79
N GLU A 45 3.63 -1.26 -11.15
CA GLU A 45 3.03 -2.58 -11.08
C GLU A 45 2.68 -2.97 -9.64
N VAL A 46 3.61 -2.77 -8.70
CA VAL A 46 3.38 -3.06 -7.27
C VAL A 46 2.26 -2.18 -6.72
N ALA A 47 2.26 -0.88 -7.00
CA ALA A 47 1.18 0.00 -6.58
C ALA A 47 -0.21 -0.51 -6.99
N ILE A 48 -0.34 -1.04 -8.21
CA ILE A 48 -1.60 -1.61 -8.71
C ILE A 48 -1.93 -2.94 -8.01
N GLN A 49 -0.94 -3.77 -7.67
CA GLN A 49 -1.18 -5.00 -6.92
C GLN A 49 -1.69 -4.71 -5.51
N GLU A 50 -1.07 -3.77 -4.79
CA GLU A 50 -1.49 -3.43 -3.43
C GLU A 50 -2.90 -2.83 -3.39
N MET A 51 -3.31 -2.07 -4.41
CA MET A 51 -4.71 -1.64 -4.52
C MET A 51 -5.68 -2.81 -4.65
N LYS A 52 -5.29 -3.89 -5.36
CA LYS A 52 -6.10 -5.12 -5.43
C LYS A 52 -6.10 -5.88 -4.12
N HIS A 53 -5.04 -5.80 -3.33
CA HIS A 53 -5.03 -6.36 -1.97
C HIS A 53 -6.01 -5.59 -1.07
N ALA A 54 -5.97 -4.26 -1.10
CA ALA A 54 -6.95 -3.41 -0.40
C ALA A 54 -8.39 -3.76 -0.79
N GLU A 55 -8.66 -3.92 -2.10
CA GLU A 55 -9.97 -4.35 -2.63
C GLU A 55 -10.41 -5.69 -2.02
N ARG A 56 -9.55 -6.73 -2.06
CA ARG A 56 -9.87 -8.05 -1.52
C ARG A 56 -10.21 -8.02 -0.03
N PHE A 57 -9.47 -7.24 0.76
CA PHE A 57 -9.77 -7.08 2.18
C PHE A 57 -11.06 -6.30 2.40
N ALA A 58 -11.33 -5.28 1.60
CA ALA A 58 -12.56 -4.48 1.66
C ALA A 58 -13.80 -5.33 1.32
N GLU A 59 -13.76 -6.11 0.25
CA GLU A 59 -14.83 -7.06 -0.11
C GLU A 59 -15.09 -8.05 1.03
N ARG A 60 -14.02 -8.55 1.65
CA ARG A 60 -14.15 -9.50 2.77
C ARG A 60 -14.74 -8.86 4.01
N LEU A 61 -14.33 -7.65 4.34
CA LEU A 61 -14.83 -6.90 5.49
C LEU A 61 -16.32 -6.55 5.33
N ASP A 62 -16.71 -6.05 4.16
CA ASP A 62 -18.09 -5.74 3.81
C ASP A 62 -18.98 -6.99 3.90
N TYR A 63 -18.53 -8.11 3.32
CA TYR A 63 -19.23 -9.40 3.40
C TYR A 63 -19.50 -9.86 4.85
N LEU A 64 -18.62 -9.52 5.80
CA LEU A 64 -18.76 -9.87 7.22
C LEU A 64 -19.60 -8.83 8.01
N GLY A 65 -20.07 -7.78 7.35
CA GLY A 65 -20.89 -6.70 7.89
C GLY A 65 -20.11 -5.55 8.53
N GLY A 66 -18.82 -5.38 8.19
CA GLY A 66 -18.03 -4.22 8.56
C GLY A 66 -18.05 -3.14 7.47
N GLU A 67 -17.57 -1.94 7.80
CA GLU A 67 -17.45 -0.81 6.85
C GLU A 67 -15.97 -0.60 6.48
N PRO A 68 -15.57 -0.84 5.22
CA PRO A 68 -14.19 -0.60 4.75
C PRO A 68 -13.73 0.85 4.92
N THR A 69 -12.56 1.06 5.52
CA THR A 69 -11.93 2.39 5.53
C THR A 69 -11.49 2.81 4.12
N THR A 70 -11.56 4.11 3.86
CA THR A 70 -10.95 4.74 2.69
C THR A 70 -9.71 5.57 3.08
N LYS A 71 -9.32 5.55 4.36
CA LYS A 71 -8.21 6.33 4.88
C LYS A 71 -6.96 5.45 4.90
N PRO A 72 -5.89 5.84 4.19
CA PRO A 72 -4.62 5.13 4.27
C PRO A 72 -3.93 5.39 5.60
N SER A 73 -3.05 4.46 5.98
CA SER A 73 -1.99 4.68 6.97
C SER A 73 -1.06 5.81 6.51
N PRO A 74 -0.15 6.33 7.38
CA PRO A 74 0.82 7.34 6.98
C PRO A 74 1.64 6.90 5.76
N ILE A 75 1.91 7.84 4.86
CA ILE A 75 2.64 7.61 3.60
C ILE A 75 3.95 8.40 3.65
N VAL A 76 5.06 7.78 3.25
CA VAL A 76 6.36 8.43 3.16
C VAL A 76 6.78 8.52 1.69
N THR A 77 7.03 9.72 1.18
CA THR A 77 7.45 9.88 -0.23
C THR A 77 8.69 10.75 -0.42
N GLY A 78 9.40 10.49 -1.52
CA GLY A 78 10.47 11.34 -2.03
C GLY A 78 11.86 11.03 -1.49
N GLY A 79 12.86 11.67 -2.10
CA GLY A 79 14.28 11.38 -1.90
C GLY A 79 14.93 10.81 -3.14
N SER A 80 16.06 10.10 -2.97
CA SER A 80 16.69 9.35 -4.07
C SER A 80 15.96 8.03 -4.32
N VAL A 81 16.19 7.41 -5.48
CA VAL A 81 15.61 6.11 -5.83
C VAL A 81 15.95 5.03 -4.79
N GLN A 82 17.17 5.04 -4.25
CA GLN A 82 17.59 4.11 -3.19
C GLN A 82 16.76 4.31 -1.91
N LYS A 83 16.44 5.55 -1.55
CA LYS A 83 15.58 5.83 -0.39
C LYS A 83 14.16 5.37 -0.65
N MET A 84 13.62 5.61 -1.86
CA MET A 84 12.29 5.14 -2.24
C MET A 84 12.17 3.63 -2.08
N LEU A 85 13.13 2.87 -2.62
CA LEU A 85 13.19 1.41 -2.46
C LEU A 85 13.22 0.98 -0.99
N GLN A 86 14.00 1.66 -0.14
CA GLN A 86 14.05 1.34 1.28
C GLN A 86 12.73 1.64 2.00
N ASP A 87 12.12 2.78 1.71
CA ASP A 87 10.83 3.16 2.31
C ASP A 87 9.71 2.22 1.87
N ASP A 88 9.74 1.77 0.61
CA ASP A 88 8.78 0.82 0.05
C ASP A 88 8.94 -0.57 0.66
N MET A 89 10.19 -1.06 0.81
CA MET A 89 10.45 -2.32 1.51
C MET A 89 9.98 -2.28 2.98
N ASN A 90 10.20 -1.17 3.67
CA ASN A 90 9.74 -1.02 5.06
C ASN A 90 8.20 -1.03 5.13
N ALA A 91 7.54 -0.40 4.17
CA ALA A 91 6.07 -0.37 4.12
C ALA A 91 5.47 -1.77 3.88
N GLU A 92 6.14 -2.64 3.12
CA GLU A 92 5.75 -4.04 2.94
C GLU A 92 5.99 -4.92 4.18
N GLU A 93 7.09 -4.71 4.92
CA GLU A 93 7.34 -5.45 6.17
C GLU A 93 6.31 -5.15 7.26
N GLU A 94 5.70 -3.96 7.21
CA GLU A 94 4.71 -3.50 8.17
C GLU A 94 3.25 -3.83 7.77
N ALA A 95 3.01 -4.30 6.53
CA ALA A 95 1.68 -4.58 5.97
C ALA A 95 1.07 -5.91 6.49
#